data_AF-A0A662T4G7-F1
#
_entry.id   AF-A0A662T4G7-F1
#
_cell.length_a   1.000
_cell.length_b   1.000
_cell.length_c   1.000
_cell.angle_alpha   90.00
_cell.angle_beta   90.00
_cell.angle_gamma   90.00
#
_symmetry.space_group_name_H-M   'P 1'
#
loop_
_entity.id
_entity.type
_entity.pdbx_description
1 polymer ?
#
loop_
_entity_poly.entity_id
_entity_poly.type
_entity_poly.pdbx_seq_one_letter_code
_entity_poly.pdbx_strand_id
1 'polypeptide(L)'
;MGKVTLIGKLQARVGWEFIFLGEATACKRCRLRAVCVESLQPERRYTIKNVKRRVFKCQLHGEVVAVEVEPSPLEVAMESRSVHEGAVTQFIEQNCGIACWNKSLCKPVGLPSGTKVKVESDLGEIDCPLGRNLRKCRVIPL
;
A
#
# COMPACT_ATOMS: atom_id res chain seq x y z
N MET A 1 9.23 -12.23 -2.87
CA MET A 1 8.34 -13.41 -2.94
C MET A 1 6.93 -12.91 -2.69
N GLY A 2 6.04 -13.06 -3.68
CA GLY A 2 4.67 -12.54 -3.57
C GLY A 2 3.90 -13.19 -2.42
N LYS A 3 3.00 -12.43 -1.79
CA LYS A 3 2.10 -12.96 -0.75
C LYS A 3 0.85 -13.53 -1.41
N VAL A 4 0.29 -14.61 -0.86
CA VAL A 4 -0.98 -15.16 -1.34
C VAL A 4 -2.11 -14.63 -0.44
N THR A 5 -3.16 -14.09 -1.06
CA THR A 5 -4.38 -13.65 -0.37
C THR A 5 -5.64 -14.03 -1.16
N LEU A 6 -6.83 -13.72 -0.62
CA LEU A 6 -8.11 -13.95 -1.27
C LEU A 6 -8.77 -12.60 -1.63
N ILE A 7 -9.25 -12.49 -2.86
CA ILE A 7 -9.96 -11.31 -3.36
C ILE A 7 -11.30 -11.74 -3.99
N GLY A 8 -12.31 -10.87 -3.92
CA GLY A 8 -13.59 -11.08 -4.58
C GLY A 8 -13.39 -11.42 -6.06
N LYS A 9 -14.06 -12.48 -6.53
CA LYS A 9 -13.85 -13.06 -7.87
C LYS A 9 -13.96 -12.03 -9.00
N LEU A 10 -14.85 -11.04 -8.87
CA LEU A 10 -15.07 -9.99 -9.87
C LEU A 10 -13.92 -8.96 -9.94
N GLN A 11 -13.18 -8.79 -8.84
CA GLN A 11 -12.04 -7.87 -8.71
C GLN A 11 -10.70 -8.54 -8.99
N ALA A 12 -10.65 -9.88 -9.01
CA ALA A 12 -9.42 -10.64 -9.18
C ALA A 12 -8.89 -10.59 -10.62
N ARG A 13 -8.15 -9.52 -10.94
CA ARG A 13 -7.55 -9.27 -12.26
C ARG A 13 -6.08 -8.87 -12.07
N VAL A 14 -5.20 -9.39 -12.91
CA VAL A 14 -3.77 -9.01 -12.88
C VAL A 14 -3.64 -7.52 -13.16
N GLY A 15 -2.78 -6.84 -12.39
CA GLY A 15 -2.59 -5.38 -12.44
C GLY A 15 -3.60 -4.59 -11.60
N TRP A 16 -4.65 -5.23 -11.08
CA TRP A 16 -5.60 -4.55 -10.19
C TRP A 16 -4.94 -4.21 -8.86
N GLU A 17 -5.21 -3.01 -8.35
CA GLU A 17 -4.70 -2.52 -7.07
C GLU A 17 -5.81 -2.37 -6.05
N PHE A 18 -5.48 -2.62 -4.79
CA PHE A 18 -6.39 -2.41 -3.68
C PHE A 18 -5.62 -2.02 -2.42
N ILE A 19 -6.32 -1.36 -1.50
CA ILE A 19 -5.81 -1.06 -0.17
C ILE A 19 -6.51 -1.98 0.82
N PHE A 20 -5.73 -2.70 1.63
CA PHE A 20 -6.30 -3.55 2.66
C PHE A 20 -6.58 -2.73 3.92
N LEU A 21 -7.85 -2.55 4.29
CA LEU A 21 -8.25 -1.74 5.45
C LEU A 21 -8.32 -2.52 6.77
N GLY A 22 -7.98 -3.82 6.75
CA GLY A 22 -8.09 -4.69 7.91
C GLY A 22 -9.28 -5.64 7.86
N GLU A 23 -9.54 -6.32 8.96
CA GLU A 23 -10.57 -7.36 9.04
C GLU A 23 -11.94 -6.86 9.48
N ALA A 24 -12.99 -7.40 8.88
CA ALA A 24 -14.35 -7.23 9.37
C ALA A 24 -14.65 -8.18 10.55
N THR A 25 -15.67 -7.86 11.36
CA THR A 25 -16.06 -8.68 12.52
C THR A 25 -16.33 -10.15 12.16
N ALA A 26 -16.96 -10.41 11.01
CA ALA A 26 -17.23 -11.77 10.52
C ALA A 26 -15.94 -12.58 10.23
N CYS A 27 -14.80 -11.93 9.99
CA CYS A 27 -13.54 -12.59 9.70
C CYS A 27 -12.90 -13.24 10.92
N LYS A 28 -13.21 -12.78 12.15
CA LYS A 28 -12.56 -13.24 13.39
C LYS A 28 -12.66 -14.75 13.64
N ARG A 29 -13.74 -15.40 13.15
CA ARG A 29 -13.96 -16.85 13.25
C ARG A 29 -13.89 -17.56 11.89
N CYS A 30 -13.38 -16.90 10.85
CA CYS A 30 -13.34 -17.44 9.50
C CYS A 30 -12.17 -18.41 9.34
N ARG A 31 -12.43 -19.62 8.81
CA ARG A 31 -11.39 -20.62 8.50
C ARG A 31 -10.35 -20.16 7.47
N LEU A 32 -10.67 -19.15 6.66
CA LEU A 32 -9.79 -18.59 5.63
C LEU A 32 -9.01 -17.37 6.14
N ARG A 33 -9.15 -16.97 7.41
CA ARG A 33 -8.56 -15.74 7.97
C ARG A 33 -7.05 -15.67 7.79
N ALA A 34 -6.34 -16.77 8.06
CA ALA A 34 -4.88 -16.80 7.94
C ALA A 34 -4.39 -16.41 6.53
N VAL A 35 -5.02 -16.96 5.48
CA VAL A 35 -4.64 -16.65 4.09
C VAL A 35 -5.26 -15.34 3.59
N CYS A 36 -6.46 -14.97 4.04
CA CYS A 36 -7.20 -13.80 3.53
C CYS A 36 -6.77 -12.49 4.20
N VAL A 37 -6.69 -12.50 5.53
CA VAL A 37 -6.51 -11.32 6.38
C VAL A 37 -5.07 -11.23 6.86
N GLU A 38 -4.55 -12.28 7.51
CA GLU A 38 -3.25 -12.22 8.19
C GLU A 38 -2.06 -12.17 7.22
N SER A 39 -2.28 -12.54 5.97
CA SER A 39 -1.31 -12.38 4.88
C SER A 39 -1.07 -10.91 4.51
N LEU A 40 -1.96 -10.00 4.89
CA LEU A 40 -1.92 -8.59 4.53
C LEU A 40 -1.74 -7.70 5.75
N GLN A 41 -0.99 -6.61 5.56
CA GLN A 41 -0.91 -5.55 6.55
C GLN A 41 -1.96 -4.47 6.27
N PRO A 42 -2.67 -3.97 7.30
CA PRO A 42 -3.63 -2.89 7.15
C PRO A 42 -3.01 -1.62 6.58
N GLU A 43 -3.85 -0.82 5.94
CA GLU A 43 -3.52 0.46 5.32
C GLU A 43 -2.38 0.35 4.31
N ARG A 44 -2.17 -0.82 3.70
CA ARG A 44 -1.18 -1.00 2.63
C ARG A 44 -1.84 -1.25 1.28
N ARG A 45 -1.21 -0.71 0.24
CA ARG A 45 -1.59 -0.94 -1.16
C ARG A 45 -0.88 -2.18 -1.71
N TYR A 46 -1.64 -2.99 -2.45
CA TYR A 46 -1.15 -4.20 -3.10
C TYR A 46 -1.62 -4.27 -4.54
N THR A 47 -0.75 -4.76 -5.43
CA THR A 47 -1.07 -5.05 -6.83
C THR A 47 -1.18 -6.57 -7.01
N ILE A 48 -2.23 -7.02 -7.70
CA ILE A 48 -2.39 -8.43 -8.08
C ILE A 48 -1.42 -8.78 -9.20
N LYS A 49 -0.53 -9.75 -8.95
CA LYS A 49 0.43 -10.27 -9.93
C LYS A 49 -0.05 -11.55 -10.61
N ASN A 50 -0.88 -12.33 -9.94
CA ASN A 50 -1.38 -13.60 -10.47
C ASN A 50 -2.76 -13.94 -9.89
N VAL A 51 -3.61 -14.57 -10.68
CA VAL A 51 -4.95 -15.03 -10.26
C VAL A 51 -4.99 -16.56 -10.37
N LYS A 52 -5.23 -17.23 -9.25
CA LYS A 52 -5.33 -18.70 -9.20
C LYS A 52 -6.75 -19.14 -9.56
N ARG A 53 -6.87 -20.39 -10.01
CA ARG A 53 -8.15 -20.97 -10.45
C ARG A 53 -9.10 -21.34 -9.30
N ARG A 54 -8.57 -21.54 -8.09
CA ARG A 54 -9.35 -22.05 -6.95
C ARG A 54 -10.28 -20.96 -6.39
N VAL A 55 -11.58 -21.27 -6.38
CA VAL A 55 -12.64 -20.43 -5.81
C VAL A 55 -13.00 -20.91 -4.41
N PHE A 56 -13.26 -19.96 -3.50
CA PHE A 56 -13.73 -20.20 -2.15
C PHE A 56 -15.01 -19.38 -1.90
N LYS A 57 -15.79 -19.78 -0.88
CA LYS A 57 -16.95 -19.03 -0.41
C LYS A 57 -16.56 -18.12 0.74
N CYS A 58 -17.04 -16.88 0.70
CA CYS A 58 -16.88 -15.85 1.71
C CYS A 58 -18.26 -15.30 2.09
N GLN A 59 -18.50 -15.10 3.39
CA GLN A 59 -19.78 -14.57 3.89
C GLN A 59 -20.01 -13.10 3.49
N LEU A 60 -18.94 -12.35 3.24
CA LEU A 60 -19.01 -10.92 2.92
C LEU A 60 -18.98 -10.65 1.41
N HIS A 61 -18.16 -11.42 0.68
CA HIS A 61 -17.88 -11.15 -0.74
C HIS A 61 -18.46 -12.22 -1.68
N GLY A 62 -19.20 -13.21 -1.17
CA GLY A 62 -19.75 -14.31 -1.96
C GLY A 62 -18.67 -15.27 -2.45
N GLU A 63 -18.19 -15.08 -3.68
CA GLU A 63 -17.09 -15.87 -4.25
C GLU A 63 -15.77 -15.09 -4.20
N VAL A 64 -14.74 -15.72 -3.64
CA VAL A 64 -13.37 -15.18 -3.61
C VAL A 64 -12.40 -16.17 -4.26
N VAL A 65 -11.30 -15.68 -4.80
CA VAL A 65 -10.26 -16.50 -5.43
C VAL A 65 -8.90 -16.17 -4.84
N ALA A 66 -8.00 -17.15 -4.84
CA ALA A 66 -6.63 -16.93 -4.41
C ALA A 66 -5.86 -16.11 -5.46
N VAL A 67 -5.10 -15.14 -4.99
CA VAL A 67 -4.26 -14.26 -5.82
C VAL A 67 -2.87 -14.13 -5.20
N GLU A 68 -1.85 -13.97 -6.05
CA GLU A 68 -0.54 -13.52 -5.59
C GLU A 68 -0.47 -12.01 -5.71
N VAL A 69 -0.01 -11.36 -4.65
CA VAL A 69 0.08 -9.90 -4.55
C VAL A 69 1.46 -9.47 -4.11
N GLU A 70 1.81 -8.26 -4.51
CA GLU A 70 3.02 -7.56 -4.05
C GLU A 70 2.65 -6.15 -3.59
N PRO A 71 3.36 -5.58 -2.60
CA PRO A 71 3.21 -4.18 -2.24
C PRO A 71 3.36 -3.29 -3.48
N SER A 72 2.43 -2.36 -3.67
CA SER A 72 2.48 -1.42 -4.78
C SER A 72 3.47 -0.29 -4.48
N PRO A 73 4.30 0.14 -5.43
CA PRO A 73 5.06 1.38 -5.31
C PRO A 73 4.11 2.58 -5.16
N LEU A 74 4.51 3.58 -4.39
CA LEU A 74 3.77 4.84 -4.23
C LEU A 74 4.70 6.03 -4.49
N GLU A 75 4.13 7.11 -5.01
CA GLU A 75 4.80 8.41 -5.02
C GLU A 75 4.48 9.16 -3.73
N VAL A 76 5.52 9.66 -3.06
CA VAL A 76 5.40 10.29 -1.74
C VAL A 76 6.31 11.51 -1.62
N ALA A 77 5.99 12.40 -0.69
CA ALA A 77 6.83 13.53 -0.31
C ALA A 77 7.71 13.14 0.88
N MET A 78 9.01 13.28 0.74
CA MET A 78 9.99 12.98 1.79
C MET A 78 10.95 14.15 1.97
N GLU A 79 11.49 14.31 3.18
CA GLU A 79 12.55 15.29 3.43
C GLU A 79 13.80 14.92 2.63
N SER A 80 14.40 15.90 1.94
CA SER A 80 15.52 15.65 1.03
C SER A 80 16.72 14.93 1.66
N ARG A 81 16.98 15.14 2.95
CA ARG A 81 18.04 14.43 3.71
C ARG A 81 17.81 12.93 3.85
N SER A 82 16.58 12.47 3.66
CA SER A 82 16.17 11.07 3.78
C SER A 82 16.08 10.38 2.42
N VAL A 83 16.35 11.10 1.33
CA VAL A 83 16.17 10.63 -0.04
C VAL A 83 17.53 10.24 -0.61
N HIS A 84 17.76 8.93 -0.63
CA HIS A 84 18.89 8.31 -1.31
C HIS A 84 18.37 7.10 -2.08
N GLU A 85 18.57 7.08 -3.40
CA GLU A 85 18.08 5.98 -4.23
C GLU A 85 18.66 4.64 -3.76
N GLY A 86 17.81 3.62 -3.70
CA GLY A 86 18.15 2.29 -3.19
C GLY A 86 18.18 2.19 -1.66
N ALA A 87 18.18 3.30 -0.92
CA ALA A 87 18.19 3.28 0.54
C ALA A 87 16.87 2.77 1.12
N VAL A 88 16.98 2.11 2.28
CA VAL A 88 15.83 1.73 3.10
C VAL A 88 15.72 2.73 4.24
N THR A 89 14.58 3.39 4.34
CA THR A 89 14.30 4.40 5.37
C THR A 89 12.87 4.26 5.88
N GLN A 90 12.49 5.06 6.88
CA GLN A 90 11.11 5.14 7.34
C GLN A 90 10.42 6.30 6.63
N PHE A 91 9.24 6.02 6.06
CA PHE A 91 8.38 7.07 5.55
C PHE A 91 7.78 7.85 6.72
N ILE A 92 7.90 9.17 6.70
CA ILE A 92 7.30 10.06 7.70
C ILE A 92 6.34 11.00 6.98
N GLU A 93 5.06 10.95 7.36
CA GLU A 93 4.05 11.84 6.81
C GLU A 93 4.37 13.31 7.07
N GLN A 94 4.09 14.16 6.08
CA GLN A 94 4.27 15.59 6.21
C GLN A 94 3.00 16.21 6.80
N ASN A 95 3.01 16.36 8.12
CA ASN A 95 1.91 16.98 8.86
C ASN A 95 1.92 18.51 8.72
N CYS A 96 0.84 19.05 8.16
CA CYS A 96 0.53 20.47 8.11
C CYS A 96 -0.98 20.70 8.06
N GLY A 97 -1.43 21.86 8.56
CA GLY A 97 -2.84 22.25 8.63
C GLY A 97 -3.38 22.91 7.35
N ILE A 98 -2.55 23.08 6.32
CA ILE A 98 -2.96 23.73 5.07
C ILE A 98 -3.48 22.72 4.04
N ALA A 99 -4.42 23.17 3.21
CA ALA A 99 -4.80 22.47 1.99
C ALA A 99 -3.84 22.90 0.88
N CYS A 100 -3.04 21.97 0.34
CA CYS A 100 -2.12 22.24 -0.77
C CYS A 100 -2.07 21.05 -1.74
N TRP A 101 -1.54 21.31 -2.94
CA TRP A 101 -1.43 20.34 -4.03
C TRP A 101 -0.60 19.09 -3.68
N ASN A 102 0.32 19.19 -2.71
CA ASN A 102 1.14 18.06 -2.28
C ASN A 102 0.47 17.14 -1.25
N LYS A 103 -0.77 17.42 -0.81
CA LYS A 103 -1.41 16.68 0.30
C LYS A 103 -1.43 15.17 0.09
N SER A 104 -1.68 14.71 -1.13
CA SER A 104 -1.70 13.29 -1.50
C SER A 104 -0.32 12.62 -1.49
N LEU A 105 0.77 13.38 -1.67
CA LEU A 105 2.16 12.91 -1.55
C LEU A 105 2.63 12.93 -0.09
N CYS A 106 2.22 13.97 0.64
CA CYS A 106 2.52 14.19 2.06
C CYS A 106 1.82 13.19 2.99
N LYS A 107 0.59 12.80 2.62
CA LYS A 107 -0.28 11.86 3.34
C LYS A 107 -0.93 10.89 2.34
N PRO A 108 -0.12 9.98 1.77
CA PRO A 108 -0.60 9.02 0.77
C PRO A 108 -1.53 8.00 1.40
N VAL A 109 -2.63 7.69 0.72
CA VAL A 109 -3.49 6.57 1.12
C VAL A 109 -2.77 5.26 0.81
N GLY A 110 -2.68 4.36 1.80
CA GLY A 110 -2.05 3.06 1.61
C GLY A 110 -0.57 3.01 2.02
N LEU A 111 -0.06 4.04 2.71
CA LEU A 111 1.28 4.03 3.30
C LEU A 111 1.30 4.82 4.64
N PRO A 112 1.15 4.13 5.78
CA PRO A 112 1.17 4.77 7.10
C PRO A 112 2.53 5.35 7.44
N SER A 113 2.54 6.46 8.18
CA SER A 113 3.76 7.02 8.77
C SER A 113 4.49 5.97 9.65
N GLY A 114 5.81 5.94 9.59
CA GLY A 114 6.67 4.93 10.23
C GLY A 114 6.92 3.67 9.40
N THR A 115 6.22 3.50 8.27
CA THR A 115 6.43 2.34 7.39
C THR A 115 7.84 2.33 6.82
N LYS A 116 8.54 1.20 6.92
CA LYS A 116 9.82 1.00 6.23
C LYS A 116 9.57 0.95 4.72
N VAL A 117 10.30 1.78 3.99
CA VAL A 117 10.21 1.87 2.54
C VAL A 117 11.61 1.80 1.93
N LYS A 118 11.70 1.21 0.75
CA LYS A 118 12.87 1.36 -0.12
C LYS A 118 12.60 2.50 -1.10
N VAL A 119 13.52 3.46 -1.18
CA VAL A 119 13.48 4.51 -2.20
C VAL A 119 13.88 3.89 -3.53
N GLU A 120 12.95 3.87 -4.48
CA GLU A 120 13.18 3.32 -5.81
C GLU A 120 13.77 4.37 -6.74
N SER A 121 13.24 5.59 -6.71
CA SER A 121 13.74 6.71 -7.50
C SER A 121 13.42 8.07 -6.86
N ASP A 122 14.32 9.01 -7.01
CA ASP A 122 14.08 10.43 -6.70
C ASP A 122 13.48 11.13 -7.93
N LEU A 123 12.27 11.68 -7.79
CA LEU A 123 11.55 12.37 -8.86
C LEU A 123 11.72 13.89 -8.81
N GLY A 124 12.55 14.39 -7.90
CA GLY A 124 12.93 15.80 -7.80
C GLY A 124 12.22 16.56 -6.70
N GLU A 125 12.61 17.83 -6.58
CA GLU A 125 12.09 18.75 -5.54
C GLU A 125 10.65 19.15 -5.81
N ILE A 126 9.87 19.33 -4.75
CA ILE A 126 8.51 19.83 -4.82
C ILE A 126 8.37 21.11 -4.01
N ASP A 127 7.58 22.04 -4.53
CA ASP A 127 7.32 23.31 -3.86
C ASP A 127 6.36 23.10 -2.67
N CYS A 128 6.85 23.35 -1.46
CA CYS A 128 6.05 23.29 -0.23
C CYS A 128 5.68 24.73 0.19
N PRO A 129 4.38 25.06 0.32
CA PRO A 129 3.96 26.41 0.74
C PRO A 129 4.46 26.85 2.12
N LEU A 130 4.95 25.91 2.94
CA LEU A 130 5.56 26.19 4.25
C LEU A 130 7.10 26.28 4.20
N GLY A 131 7.70 26.30 3.00
CA GLY A 131 9.15 26.39 2.80
C GLY A 131 9.93 25.13 3.20
N ARG A 132 9.27 23.98 3.39
CA ARG A 132 9.95 22.73 3.73
C ARG A 132 10.70 22.18 2.52
N ASN A 133 11.91 21.71 2.73
CA ASN A 133 12.72 21.08 1.68
C ASN A 133 12.27 19.61 1.49
N LEU A 134 11.37 19.42 0.53
CA LEU A 134 10.75 18.13 0.22
C LEU A 134 11.07 17.69 -1.20
N ARG A 135 11.20 16.38 -1.37
CA ARG A 135 11.36 15.70 -2.65
C ARG A 135 10.25 14.71 -2.88
N LYS A 136 9.78 14.65 -4.12
CA LYS A 136 8.87 13.61 -4.58
C LYS A 136 9.69 12.37 -4.87
N CYS A 137 9.34 11.25 -4.27
CA CYS A 137 10.06 9.99 -4.42
C CYS A 137 9.10 8.88 -4.81
N ARG A 138 9.54 7.94 -5.63
CA ARG A 138 8.87 6.65 -5.81
C ARG A 138 9.43 5.68 -4.79
N VAL A 139 8.58 5.09 -3.97
CA VAL A 139 8.98 4.20 -2.87
C VAL A 139 8.21 2.89 -2.89
N ILE A 140 8.87 1.81 -2.46
CA ILE A 140 8.27 0.49 -2.32
C ILE A 140 8.16 0.16 -0.83
N PRO A 141 6.95 -0.10 -0.28
CA PRO A 141 6.78 -0.52 1.11
C PRO A 141 7.36 -1.92 1.36
N LEU A 142 8.07 -2.08 2.49
CA LEU A 142 8.69 -3.34 2.90
C LEU A 142 7.83 -4.10 3.92
#